data_AF-A0AAD4EEC8-F1
#
_entry.id   AF-A0AAD4EEC8-F1
#
_cell.length_a   1.000
_cell.length_b   1.000
_cell.length_c   1.000
_cell.angle_alpha   90.00
_cell.angle_beta   90.00
_cell.angle_gamma   90.00
#
_symmetry.space_group_name_H-M   'P 1'
#
loop_
_entity.id
_entity.type
_entity.pdbx_description
1 polymer ?
#
loop_
_entity_poly.entity_id
_entity_poly.type
_entity_poly.pdbx_seq_one_letter_code
_entity_poly.pdbx_strand_id
1 'polypeptide(L)'
;MLHTVLAKNLAGWEVMEIFANSVNEADRVFMALRHQVLQLAVVFMCSISQLSPGAYFLRRDLFPCIAKVITSPDTQRFTFEASLLLSILANFHKSDAARLNPYLQRIRDTQDTELMRKICWAAGFALDAAVKAYQEISDDSIPTFAKSVGALFTSLLPDRALAMQPLDVPRDFLKTQPIEATVSLLPVFEFLFFNPPFAQVLVDMIHKPSDNKQSAPVPPLAYNILSLSSYVLTHASSSASPRTLAYANLALNTLLVMSENAAIMSVFCKPASSKEAIRLCRQRLPLLPVPSSTRAPICALLDCCVLWLRHNLHKRLEVYTFTTCIWTCHRVIWYLQKERIRLEYDWLELWKAVVDLLGFLSGKLDSLVTTGGIERLVQETIRLLDLALRKADLILPTPTAVHEFIYEVVRSSAVIRKQTLLLESLGQPTSVDRGASLRSDSASNTLSRILSTAAYYEGKLTSAGTRSAKDAFRTVSKDIEQNGLHSAHNADDTDPPKHAEDVVSFIRVACTDGLALMS
;
A
#
# COMPACT_ATOMS: atom_id res chain seq x y z
N MET A 1 44.98 18.59 -2.69
CA MET A 1 45.26 18.42 -4.14
C MET A 1 44.23 19.11 -5.02
N LEU A 2 42.92 18.83 -4.91
CA LEU A 2 41.90 19.50 -5.75
C LEU A 2 41.86 21.04 -5.60
N HIS A 3 42.00 21.56 -4.37
CA HIS A 3 42.08 23.01 -4.12
C HIS A 3 43.32 23.65 -4.76
N THR A 4 44.42 22.91 -4.87
CA THR A 4 45.67 23.35 -5.52
C THR A 4 45.61 23.24 -7.04
N VAL A 5 44.78 22.35 -7.57
CA VAL A 5 44.53 22.17 -9.02
C VAL A 5 43.53 23.22 -9.53
N LEU A 6 42.47 23.52 -8.77
CA LEU A 6 41.47 24.55 -9.13
C LEU A 6 41.98 25.99 -8.97
N ALA A 7 42.97 26.22 -8.09
CA ALA A 7 43.60 27.54 -7.92
C ALA A 7 44.58 27.89 -9.05
N LYS A 8 44.96 26.92 -9.90
CA LYS A 8 45.76 27.15 -11.09
C LYS A 8 44.83 27.10 -12.29
N ASN A 9 44.82 28.14 -13.13
CA ASN A 9 44.09 28.19 -14.41
C ASN A 9 44.68 27.18 -15.41
N LEU A 10 44.62 25.89 -15.09
CA LEU A 10 45.11 24.81 -15.94
C LEU A 10 44.11 24.56 -17.06
N ALA A 11 44.62 24.37 -18.27
CA ALA A 11 43.81 23.95 -19.39
C ALA A 11 43.33 22.50 -19.18
N GLY A 12 42.16 22.14 -19.75
CA GLY A 12 41.54 20.83 -19.51
C GLY A 12 42.44 19.62 -19.82
N TRP A 13 43.45 19.76 -20.67
CA TRP A 13 44.42 18.72 -21.00
C TRP A 13 45.53 18.56 -19.96
N GLU A 14 45.96 19.63 -19.28
CA GLU A 14 46.98 19.58 -18.21
C GLU A 14 46.42 18.89 -16.95
N VAL A 15 45.13 19.08 -16.69
CA VAL A 15 44.41 18.34 -15.64
C VAL A 15 44.35 16.85 -15.99
N MET A 16 44.11 16.51 -17.27
CA MET A 16 44.12 15.11 -17.73
C MET A 16 45.51 14.46 -17.60
N GLU A 17 46.60 15.17 -17.84
CA GLU A 17 47.97 14.64 -17.69
C GLU A 17 48.33 14.32 -16.22
N ILE A 18 47.91 15.17 -15.28
CA ILE A 18 48.12 14.94 -13.84
C ILE A 18 47.33 13.72 -13.35
N PHE A 19 46.14 13.50 -13.89
CA PHE A 19 45.31 12.33 -13.57
C PHE A 19 45.71 11.06 -14.36
N ALA A 20 46.35 11.20 -15.52
CA ALA A 20 46.77 10.08 -16.36
C ALA A 20 47.90 9.24 -15.74
N ASN A 21 48.75 9.82 -14.89
CA ASN A 21 49.83 9.09 -14.20
C ASN A 21 49.33 8.11 -13.13
N SER A 22 48.04 8.15 -12.78
CA SER A 22 47.43 7.28 -11.77
C SER A 22 45.96 7.02 -12.11
N VAL A 23 45.70 6.32 -13.22
CA VAL A 23 44.35 6.04 -13.75
C VAL A 23 43.37 5.56 -12.65
N ASN A 24 43.83 4.69 -11.75
CA ASN A 24 43.00 4.19 -10.64
C ASN A 24 42.67 5.25 -9.56
N GLU A 25 43.55 6.22 -9.31
CA GLU A 25 43.28 7.32 -8.36
C GLU A 25 42.43 8.41 -9.00
N ALA A 26 42.65 8.68 -10.28
CA ALA A 26 41.81 9.55 -11.08
C ALA A 26 40.36 9.06 -11.08
N ASP A 27 40.14 7.77 -11.38
CA ASP A 27 38.80 7.19 -11.38
C ASP A 27 38.12 7.29 -10.01
N ARG A 28 38.84 7.04 -8.91
CA ARG A 28 38.29 7.23 -7.56
C ARG A 28 37.90 8.68 -7.28
N VAL A 29 38.72 9.64 -7.70
CA VAL A 29 38.44 11.08 -7.52
C VAL A 29 37.25 11.52 -8.37
N PHE A 30 37.17 11.09 -9.64
CA PHE A 30 36.03 11.38 -10.51
C PHE A 30 34.73 10.74 -10.00
N MET A 31 34.81 9.56 -9.39
CA MET A 31 33.66 8.88 -8.79
C MET A 31 33.16 9.59 -7.54
N ALA A 32 34.06 10.02 -6.65
CA ALA A 32 33.71 10.85 -5.51
C ALA A 32 33.06 12.17 -5.93
N LEU A 33 33.59 12.81 -6.98
CA LEU A 33 33.04 14.04 -7.55
C LEU A 33 31.63 13.80 -8.13
N ARG A 34 31.41 12.71 -8.87
CA ARG A 34 30.09 12.35 -9.42
C ARG A 34 29.05 12.14 -8.32
N HIS A 35 29.42 11.47 -7.24
CA HIS A 35 28.54 11.28 -6.09
C HIS A 35 28.23 12.60 -5.38
N GLN A 36 29.23 13.45 -5.12
CA GLN A 36 29.01 14.77 -4.52
C GLN A 36 28.11 15.66 -5.37
N VAL A 37 28.25 15.62 -6.70
CA VAL A 37 27.37 16.34 -7.63
C VAL A 37 25.94 15.79 -7.57
N LEU A 38 25.77 14.47 -7.45
CA LEU A 38 24.46 13.85 -7.30
C LEU A 38 23.78 14.28 -6.00
N GLN A 39 24.49 14.23 -4.88
CA GLN A 39 23.99 14.66 -3.57
C GLN A 39 23.64 16.16 -3.59
N LEU A 40 24.49 16.99 -4.18
CA LEU A 40 24.23 18.41 -4.34
C LEU A 40 22.96 18.66 -5.17
N ALA A 41 22.74 17.89 -6.24
CA ALA A 41 21.54 18.00 -7.06
C ALA A 41 20.27 17.60 -6.28
N VAL A 42 20.33 16.55 -5.48
CA VAL A 42 19.23 16.15 -4.58
C VAL A 42 18.94 17.25 -3.57
N VAL A 43 19.96 17.73 -2.84
CA VAL A 43 19.83 18.79 -1.84
C VAL A 43 19.28 20.07 -2.44
N PHE A 44 19.78 20.47 -3.62
CA PHE A 44 19.32 21.64 -4.35
C PHE A 44 17.83 21.52 -4.72
N MET A 45 17.43 20.41 -5.34
CA MET A 45 16.05 20.20 -5.75
C MET A 45 15.09 20.07 -4.56
N CYS A 46 15.49 19.38 -3.49
CA CYS A 46 14.69 19.28 -2.27
C CYS A 46 14.51 20.64 -1.57
N SER A 47 15.56 21.46 -1.52
CA SER A 47 15.54 22.78 -0.86
C SER A 47 14.69 23.79 -1.64
N ILE A 48 14.78 23.75 -2.97
CA ILE A 48 14.03 24.65 -3.86
C ILE A 48 12.57 24.19 -4.02
N SER A 49 12.32 22.89 -3.85
CA SER A 49 11.00 22.28 -3.97
C SER A 49 10.35 22.64 -5.32
N GLN A 50 9.33 23.51 -5.33
CA GLN A 50 8.58 23.90 -6.52
C GLN A 50 8.90 25.34 -7.01
N LEU A 51 9.97 25.96 -6.51
CA LEU A 51 10.36 27.31 -6.90
C LEU A 51 11.03 27.36 -8.29
N SER A 52 11.03 28.55 -8.90
CA SER A 52 11.50 28.78 -10.28
C SER A 52 12.93 28.31 -10.60
N PRO A 53 13.92 28.27 -9.68
CA PRO A 53 15.26 27.77 -10.00
C PRO A 53 15.28 26.29 -10.41
N GLY A 54 14.33 25.48 -9.94
CA GLY A 54 14.21 24.06 -10.31
C GLY A 54 13.83 23.86 -11.79
N ALA A 55 13.19 24.85 -12.42
CA ALA A 55 12.83 24.80 -13.83
C ALA A 55 14.05 24.74 -14.76
N TYR A 56 15.25 25.08 -14.28
CA TYR A 56 16.49 24.91 -15.04
C TYR A 56 16.74 23.43 -15.40
N PHE A 57 16.45 22.52 -14.46
CA PHE A 57 16.59 21.08 -14.70
C PHE A 57 15.57 20.55 -15.69
N LEU A 58 14.39 21.17 -15.82
CA LEU A 58 13.45 20.80 -16.89
C LEU A 58 13.96 21.19 -18.29
N ARG A 59 14.80 22.23 -18.40
CA ARG A 59 15.35 22.67 -19.69
C ARG A 59 16.53 21.82 -20.15
N ARG A 60 17.29 21.22 -19.22
CA ARG A 60 18.43 20.36 -19.51
C ARG A 60 18.13 18.93 -19.10
N ASP A 61 17.95 18.07 -20.08
CA ASP A 61 17.64 16.66 -19.86
C ASP A 61 18.81 15.93 -19.18
N LEU A 62 18.70 15.71 -17.87
CA LEU A 62 19.64 14.91 -17.08
C LEU A 62 19.30 13.42 -17.05
N PHE A 63 18.18 13.00 -17.66
CA PHE A 63 17.72 11.62 -17.60
C PHE A 63 18.78 10.62 -18.10
N PRO A 64 19.47 10.83 -19.24
CA PRO A 64 20.49 9.89 -19.72
C PRO A 64 21.68 9.77 -18.77
N CYS A 65 22.06 10.87 -18.11
CA CYS A 65 23.15 10.88 -17.13
C CYS A 65 22.76 10.10 -15.88
N ILE A 66 21.56 10.33 -15.35
CA ILE A 66 21.04 9.61 -14.17
C ILE A 66 20.88 8.12 -14.48
N ALA A 67 20.34 7.78 -15.65
CA ALA A 67 20.21 6.39 -16.09
C ALA A 67 21.59 5.70 -16.17
N LYS A 68 22.60 6.38 -16.73
CA LYS A 68 23.98 5.86 -16.79
C LYS A 68 24.60 5.66 -15.40
N VAL A 69 24.31 6.54 -14.43
CA VAL A 69 24.74 6.38 -13.04
C VAL A 69 24.11 5.14 -12.41
N ILE A 70 22.87 4.81 -12.75
CA ILE A 70 22.18 3.62 -12.22
C ILE A 70 22.67 2.33 -12.88
N THR A 71 22.90 2.34 -14.19
CA THR A 71 23.27 1.12 -14.95
C THR A 71 24.76 0.80 -14.88
N SER A 72 25.64 1.78 -14.68
CA SER A 72 27.08 1.54 -14.62
C SER A 72 27.49 0.78 -13.33
N PRO A 73 28.35 -0.25 -13.44
CA PRO A 73 28.72 -1.11 -12.32
C PRO A 73 29.45 -0.35 -11.21
N ASP A 74 30.24 0.67 -11.57
CA ASP A 74 31.03 1.44 -10.62
C ASP A 74 30.18 2.40 -9.77
N THR A 75 29.10 2.94 -10.35
CA THR A 75 28.19 3.90 -9.71
C THR A 75 26.94 3.25 -9.11
N GLN A 76 26.79 1.92 -9.19
CA GLN A 76 25.60 1.20 -8.70
C GLN A 76 25.28 1.49 -7.22
N ARG A 77 26.30 1.80 -6.40
CA ARG A 77 26.12 2.15 -4.97
C ARG A 77 25.25 3.39 -4.76
N PHE A 78 25.21 4.29 -5.74
CA PHE A 78 24.46 5.54 -5.69
C PHE A 78 23.08 5.44 -6.37
N THR A 79 22.63 4.22 -6.70
CA THR A 79 21.35 3.97 -7.37
C THR A 79 20.17 4.53 -6.57
N PHE A 80 20.21 4.44 -5.24
CA PHE A 80 19.16 4.95 -4.37
C PHE A 80 18.98 6.47 -4.57
N GLU A 81 20.05 7.25 -4.41
CA GLU A 81 20.05 8.71 -4.56
C GLU A 81 19.66 9.14 -5.98
N ALA A 82 20.19 8.44 -6.99
CA ALA A 82 19.89 8.68 -8.40
C ALA A 82 18.40 8.44 -8.72
N SER A 83 17.82 7.37 -8.17
CA SER A 83 16.40 7.06 -8.34
C SER A 83 15.50 8.09 -7.63
N LEU A 84 15.91 8.56 -6.45
CA LEU A 84 15.18 9.59 -5.70
C LEU A 84 15.22 10.94 -6.44
N LEU A 85 16.38 11.35 -6.95
CA LEU A 85 16.52 12.55 -7.76
C LEU A 85 15.60 12.52 -8.98
N LEU A 86 15.58 11.39 -9.69
CA LEU A 86 14.72 11.19 -10.85
C LEU A 86 13.24 11.39 -10.50
N SER A 87 12.80 10.83 -9.38
CA SER A 87 11.43 11.01 -8.88
C SER A 87 11.11 12.43 -8.45
N ILE A 88 12.05 13.12 -7.81
CA ILE A 88 11.84 14.52 -7.42
C ILE A 88 11.70 15.40 -8.66
N LEU A 89 12.54 15.20 -9.68
CA LEU A 89 12.47 15.90 -10.96
C LEU A 89 11.16 15.60 -11.71
N ALA A 90 10.71 14.34 -11.68
CA ALA A 90 9.43 13.92 -12.25
C ALA A 90 8.22 14.55 -11.54
N ASN A 91 8.33 14.88 -10.26
CA ASN A 91 7.28 15.55 -9.48
C ASN A 91 7.33 17.09 -9.50
N PHE A 92 8.29 17.69 -10.21
CA PHE A 92 8.34 19.14 -10.36
C PHE A 92 7.17 19.66 -11.21
N HIS A 93 6.40 20.60 -10.64
CA HIS A 93 5.16 21.18 -11.19
C HIS A 93 4.15 20.16 -11.73
N LYS A 94 4.10 18.97 -11.14
CA LYS A 94 3.22 17.88 -11.61
C LYS A 94 1.73 18.22 -11.50
N SER A 95 1.30 18.94 -10.46
CA SER A 95 -0.09 19.40 -10.31
C SER A 95 -0.55 20.31 -11.45
N ASP A 96 0.35 21.17 -11.93
CA ASP A 96 0.00 22.30 -12.78
C ASP A 96 0.37 22.03 -14.26
N ALA A 97 1.39 21.22 -14.49
CA ALA A 97 2.03 21.06 -15.79
C ALA A 97 2.61 19.65 -16.03
N ALA A 98 1.97 18.58 -15.55
CA ALA A 98 2.44 17.19 -15.74
C ALA A 98 2.81 16.82 -17.19
N ARG A 99 2.06 17.34 -18.19
CA ARG A 99 2.34 17.07 -19.62
C ARG A 99 3.60 17.75 -20.14
N LEU A 100 4.03 18.84 -19.50
CA LEU A 100 5.20 19.62 -19.88
C LEU A 100 6.48 19.11 -19.21
N ASN A 101 6.39 18.20 -18.24
CA ASN A 101 7.56 17.66 -17.56
C ASN A 101 8.24 16.57 -18.42
N PRO A 102 9.45 16.82 -18.95
CA PRO A 102 10.16 15.85 -19.79
C PRO A 102 10.55 14.58 -19.03
N TYR A 103 10.82 14.65 -17.73
CA TYR A 103 11.21 13.47 -16.94
C TYR A 103 10.08 12.47 -16.80
N LEU A 104 8.83 12.93 -16.66
CA LEU A 104 7.65 12.05 -16.65
C LEU A 104 7.46 11.34 -17.99
N GLN A 105 7.67 12.06 -19.11
CA GLN A 105 7.61 11.45 -20.44
C GLN A 105 8.71 10.40 -20.60
N ARG A 106 9.95 10.71 -20.19
CA ARG A 106 11.06 9.75 -20.21
C ARG A 106 10.78 8.51 -19.36
N ILE A 107 10.24 8.67 -18.14
CA ILE A 107 9.87 7.52 -17.29
C ILE A 107 8.84 6.64 -17.98
N ARG A 108 7.84 7.22 -18.66
CA ARG A 108 6.83 6.47 -19.44
C ARG A 108 7.44 5.71 -20.61
N ASP A 109 8.36 6.36 -21.34
CA ASP A 109 8.90 5.85 -22.60
C ASP A 109 10.10 4.92 -22.43
N THR A 110 10.68 4.84 -21.22
CA THR A 110 11.87 4.04 -20.97
C THR A 110 11.59 2.54 -21.11
N GLN A 111 12.40 1.87 -21.94
CA GLN A 111 12.36 0.42 -22.16
C GLN A 111 13.58 -0.32 -21.56
N ASP A 112 14.47 0.41 -20.88
CA ASP A 112 15.67 -0.15 -20.28
C ASP A 112 15.32 -1.01 -19.05
N THR A 113 15.27 -2.33 -19.27
CA THR A 113 14.97 -3.31 -18.21
C THR A 113 16.07 -3.42 -17.17
N GLU A 114 17.32 -3.07 -17.50
CA GLU A 114 18.42 -3.09 -16.54
C GLU A 114 18.31 -1.94 -15.55
N LEU A 115 18.02 -0.73 -16.04
CA LEU A 115 17.71 0.43 -15.20
C LEU A 115 16.58 0.10 -14.21
N MET A 116 15.47 -0.44 -14.70
CA MET A 116 14.31 -0.80 -13.87
C MET A 116 14.68 -1.86 -12.82
N ARG A 117 15.47 -2.87 -13.20
CA ARG A 117 15.93 -3.93 -12.28
C ARG A 117 16.79 -3.38 -11.16
N LYS A 118 17.72 -2.45 -11.47
CA LYS A 118 18.58 -1.80 -10.48
C LYS A 118 17.79 -0.91 -9.53
N ILE A 119 16.80 -0.16 -10.02
CA ILE A 119 15.86 0.60 -9.19
C ILE A 119 15.10 -0.34 -8.25
N CYS A 120 14.56 -1.45 -8.76
CA CYS A 120 13.88 -2.45 -7.94
C CYS A 120 14.79 -3.04 -6.86
N TRP A 121 16.05 -3.31 -7.18
CA TRP A 121 17.02 -3.86 -6.23
C TRP A 121 17.36 -2.86 -5.12
N ALA A 122 17.66 -1.60 -5.48
CA ALA A 122 17.97 -0.56 -4.50
C ALA A 122 16.77 -0.24 -3.59
N ALA A 123 15.57 -0.15 -4.17
CA ALA A 123 14.34 0.00 -3.39
C ALA A 123 14.08 -1.22 -2.51
N GLY A 124 14.34 -2.44 -3.00
CA GLY A 124 14.16 -3.67 -2.23
C GLY A 124 14.98 -3.66 -0.94
N PHE A 125 16.25 -3.25 -1.01
CA PHE A 125 17.13 -3.13 0.15
C PHE A 125 16.69 -2.01 1.11
N ALA A 126 16.30 -0.86 0.58
CA ALA A 126 15.84 0.27 1.40
C ALA A 126 14.53 -0.03 2.15
N LEU A 127 13.56 -0.67 1.48
CA LEU A 127 12.30 -1.07 2.13
C LEU A 127 12.51 -2.22 3.13
N ASP A 128 13.44 -3.16 2.88
CA ASP A 128 13.82 -4.19 3.86
C ASP A 128 14.41 -3.57 5.13
N ALA A 129 15.29 -2.57 4.99
CA ALA A 129 15.83 -1.83 6.12
C ALA A 129 14.73 -1.10 6.91
N ALA A 130 13.77 -0.47 6.22
CA ALA A 130 12.63 0.18 6.86
C ALA A 130 11.74 -0.82 7.62
N VAL A 131 11.50 -2.01 7.05
CA VAL A 131 10.75 -3.08 7.71
C VAL A 131 11.47 -3.59 8.95
N LYS A 132 12.80 -3.81 8.86
CA LYS A 132 13.62 -4.23 10.00
C LYS A 132 13.61 -3.20 11.13
N ALA A 133 13.60 -1.92 10.81
CA ALA A 133 13.52 -0.87 11.82
C ALA A 133 12.22 -0.90 12.63
N TYR A 134 11.08 -1.23 12.00
CA TYR A 134 9.84 -1.48 12.74
C TYR A 134 9.97 -2.74 13.62
N GLN A 135 10.60 -3.81 13.12
CA GLN A 135 10.78 -5.06 13.86
C GLN A 135 11.77 -4.96 15.03
N GLU A 136 12.76 -4.07 14.95
CA GLU A 136 13.71 -3.78 16.02
C GLU A 136 13.03 -3.08 17.21
N ILE A 137 11.98 -2.29 16.96
CA ILE A 137 11.20 -1.62 18.01
C ILE A 137 10.39 -2.64 18.82
N SER A 138 9.77 -3.61 18.15
CA SER A 138 9.02 -4.69 18.79
C SER A 138 9.05 -5.96 17.93
N ASP A 139 9.45 -7.08 18.54
CA ASP A 139 9.55 -8.36 17.84
C ASP A 139 8.16 -8.97 17.59
N ASP A 140 7.68 -8.84 16.36
CA ASP A 140 6.41 -9.43 15.89
C ASP A 140 6.48 -10.91 15.49
N SER A 141 7.53 -11.63 15.93
CA SER A 141 7.69 -13.01 15.54
C SER A 141 6.57 -13.83 16.18
N ILE A 142 6.01 -14.77 15.43
CA ILE A 142 4.98 -15.67 15.97
C ILE A 142 5.61 -16.38 17.18
N PRO A 143 4.99 -16.32 18.36
CA PRO A 143 5.58 -16.90 19.56
C PRO A 143 5.66 -18.42 19.40
N THR A 144 6.86 -18.93 19.12
CA THR A 144 7.13 -20.37 19.13
C THR A 144 7.02 -20.88 20.55
N PHE A 145 6.59 -22.14 20.75
CA PHE A 145 6.47 -22.77 22.07
C PHE A 145 7.72 -22.54 22.96
N ALA A 146 8.92 -22.62 22.39
CA ALA A 146 10.17 -22.33 23.09
C ALA A 146 10.29 -20.87 23.58
N LYS A 147 9.83 -19.89 22.79
CA LYS A 147 9.80 -18.47 23.18
C LYS A 147 8.72 -18.21 24.24
N SER A 148 7.55 -18.83 24.13
CA SER A 148 6.46 -18.70 25.12
C SER A 148 6.85 -19.30 26.48
N VAL A 149 7.49 -20.46 26.46
CA VAL A 149 8.00 -21.13 27.67
C VAL A 149 9.16 -20.32 28.27
N GLY A 150 10.08 -19.83 27.45
CA GLY A 150 11.14 -18.91 27.89
C GLY A 150 10.60 -17.63 28.52
N ALA A 151 9.58 -17.01 27.91
CA ALA A 151 8.92 -15.81 28.42
C ALA A 151 8.19 -16.07 29.76
N LEU A 152 7.57 -17.24 29.92
CA LEU A 152 6.99 -17.67 31.20
C LEU A 152 8.08 -17.89 32.26
N PHE A 153 9.18 -18.55 31.92
CA PHE A 153 10.32 -18.72 32.84
C PHE A 153 10.96 -17.37 33.21
N THR A 154 11.07 -16.41 32.30
CA THR A 154 11.58 -15.06 32.62
C THR A 154 10.57 -14.22 33.39
N SER A 155 9.27 -14.47 33.26
CA SER A 155 8.23 -13.79 34.05
C SER A 155 8.21 -14.22 35.53
N LEU A 156 8.80 -15.38 35.84
CA LEU A 156 8.95 -15.89 37.21
C LEU A 156 10.17 -15.29 37.94
N LEU A 157 11.03 -14.52 37.26
CA LEU A 157 12.08 -13.73 37.91
C LEU A 157 11.54 -12.37 38.36
N PRO A 158 11.64 -12.03 39.67
CA PRO A 158 11.00 -10.86 40.26
C PRO A 158 11.47 -9.52 39.65
N ASP A 159 12.70 -9.44 39.16
CA ASP A 159 13.27 -8.22 38.58
C ASP A 159 12.94 -7.98 37.09
N ARG A 160 12.26 -8.93 36.43
CA ARG A 160 11.83 -8.82 35.01
C ARG A 160 10.35 -9.03 34.78
N ALA A 161 9.54 -9.17 35.83
CA ALA A 161 8.08 -9.20 35.74
C ALA A 161 7.48 -7.88 35.16
N LEU A 162 8.27 -6.80 35.11
CA LEU A 162 7.93 -5.54 34.42
C LEU A 162 8.35 -5.49 32.94
N ALA A 163 9.00 -6.54 32.42
CA ALA A 163 9.48 -6.64 31.04
C ALA A 163 8.56 -7.47 30.13
N MET A 164 7.26 -7.60 30.45
CA MET A 164 6.29 -7.73 29.37
C MET A 164 6.33 -6.42 28.63
N GLN A 165 7.06 -6.34 27.51
CA GLN A 165 6.87 -5.23 26.58
C GLN A 165 5.37 -5.17 26.29
N PRO A 166 4.70 -4.05 26.58
CA PRO A 166 3.30 -3.92 26.21
C PRO A 166 3.20 -4.16 24.70
N LEU A 167 2.33 -5.09 24.30
CA LEU A 167 2.10 -5.39 22.89
C LEU A 167 1.72 -4.13 22.10
N ASP A 168 1.13 -3.13 22.76
CA ASP A 168 0.99 -1.78 22.23
C ASP A 168 2.28 -0.98 22.49
N VAL A 169 3.07 -0.82 21.43
CA VAL A 169 4.32 -0.04 21.44
C VAL A 169 4.05 1.39 21.92
N PRO A 170 4.80 1.92 22.91
CA PRO A 170 4.68 3.31 23.34
C PRO A 170 4.92 4.27 22.15
N ARG A 171 4.00 5.22 21.96
CA ARG A 171 3.96 6.14 20.81
C ARG A 171 5.26 6.93 20.59
N ASP A 172 6.09 7.06 21.61
CA ASP A 172 7.36 7.79 21.56
C ASP A 172 8.42 7.10 20.69
N PHE A 173 8.48 5.76 20.68
CA PHE A 173 9.42 5.02 19.83
C PHE A 173 9.03 5.00 18.35
N LEU A 174 7.75 5.28 18.06
CA LEU A 174 7.20 5.34 16.70
C LEU A 174 7.40 6.72 16.04
N LYS A 175 7.87 7.74 16.78
CA LYS A 175 8.05 9.11 16.23
C LYS A 175 9.12 9.17 15.14
N THR A 176 10.14 8.33 15.23
CA THR A 176 11.22 8.22 14.23
C THR A 176 10.84 7.36 13.03
N GLN A 177 9.70 6.68 13.10
CA GLN A 177 9.21 5.80 12.03
C GLN A 177 8.15 6.51 11.16
N PRO A 178 8.13 6.24 9.85
CA PRO A 178 9.03 5.36 9.10
C PRO A 178 10.43 5.97 8.92
N ILE A 179 11.48 5.15 8.78
CA ILE A 179 12.83 5.66 8.43
C ILE A 179 12.78 6.38 7.07
N GLU A 180 13.62 7.40 6.89
CA GLU A 180 13.75 8.20 5.67
C GLU A 180 14.00 7.36 4.42
N ALA A 181 14.69 6.22 4.54
CA ALA A 181 14.90 5.24 3.46
C ALA A 181 13.59 4.76 2.81
N THR A 182 12.46 4.84 3.52
CA THR A 182 11.11 4.52 3.01
C THR A 182 10.71 5.36 1.80
N VAL A 183 11.36 6.53 1.59
CA VAL A 183 11.16 7.38 0.43
C VAL A 183 11.42 6.66 -0.90
N SER A 184 12.18 5.55 -0.92
CA SER A 184 12.37 4.72 -2.12
C SER A 184 11.08 4.11 -2.67
N LEU A 185 10.01 4.09 -1.88
CA LEU A 185 8.68 3.69 -2.34
C LEU A 185 8.14 4.65 -3.42
N LEU A 186 8.53 5.93 -3.40
CA LEU A 186 8.07 6.92 -4.38
C LEU A 186 8.56 6.58 -5.82
N PRO A 187 9.88 6.37 -6.07
CA PRO A 187 10.33 5.89 -7.37
C PRO A 187 9.64 4.62 -7.84
N VAL A 188 9.42 3.65 -6.94
CA VAL A 188 8.71 2.42 -7.29
C VAL A 188 7.27 2.70 -7.72
N PHE A 189 6.55 3.55 -6.96
CA PHE A 189 5.19 3.96 -7.30
C PHE A 189 5.12 4.63 -8.67
N GLU A 190 6.02 5.57 -8.96
CA GLU A 190 5.98 6.32 -10.22
C GLU A 190 6.28 5.45 -11.43
N PHE A 191 7.29 4.59 -11.35
CA PHE A 191 7.58 3.65 -12.42
C PHE A 191 6.43 2.66 -12.57
N LEU A 192 5.85 2.15 -11.48
CA LEU A 192 4.72 1.22 -11.57
C LEU A 192 3.47 1.86 -12.17
N PHE A 193 3.22 3.14 -11.86
CA PHE A 193 2.04 3.87 -12.34
C PHE A 193 2.19 4.33 -13.80
N PHE A 194 3.36 4.83 -14.19
CA PHE A 194 3.57 5.43 -15.51
C PHE A 194 4.18 4.49 -16.55
N ASN A 195 4.92 3.46 -16.13
CA ASN A 195 5.68 2.59 -17.03
C ASN A 195 5.11 1.15 -17.02
N PRO A 196 4.35 0.74 -18.06
CA PRO A 196 3.81 -0.61 -18.14
C PRO A 196 4.83 -1.76 -18.07
N PRO A 197 6.01 -1.70 -18.74
CA PRO A 197 7.00 -2.79 -18.64
C PRO A 197 7.59 -2.96 -17.23
N PHE A 198 7.59 -1.93 -16.39
CA PHE A 198 8.09 -2.03 -15.01
C PHE A 198 7.38 -3.12 -14.19
N ALA A 199 6.07 -3.30 -14.40
CA ALA A 199 5.31 -4.37 -13.73
C ALA A 199 5.79 -5.77 -14.11
N GLN A 200 6.24 -5.98 -15.36
CA GLN A 200 6.80 -7.25 -15.80
C GLN A 200 8.16 -7.50 -15.14
N VAL A 201 9.01 -6.47 -15.03
CA VAL A 201 10.29 -6.56 -14.31
C VAL A 201 10.08 -6.93 -12.84
N LEU A 202 9.06 -6.34 -12.18
CA LEU A 202 8.68 -6.71 -10.81
C LEU A 202 8.29 -8.19 -10.70
N VAL A 203 7.50 -8.69 -11.65
CA VAL A 203 7.07 -10.10 -11.73
C VAL A 203 8.24 -11.04 -11.98
N ASP A 204 9.17 -10.68 -12.88
CA ASP A 204 10.35 -11.47 -13.19
C ASP A 204 11.25 -11.62 -11.95
N MET A 205 11.39 -10.56 -11.16
CA MET A 205 12.17 -10.55 -9.92
C MET A 205 11.58 -11.46 -8.83
N ILE A 206 10.28 -11.75 -8.87
CA ILE A 206 9.64 -12.71 -7.95
C ILE A 206 9.99 -14.15 -8.36
N HIS A 207 10.02 -14.45 -9.66
CA HIS A 207 10.29 -15.80 -10.18
C HIS A 207 11.78 -16.16 -10.21
N LYS A 208 12.66 -15.18 -10.39
CA LYS A 208 14.12 -15.35 -10.45
C LYS A 208 14.78 -14.66 -9.25
N PRO A 209 14.68 -15.21 -8.03
CA PRO A 209 15.46 -14.70 -6.90
C PRO A 209 16.95 -14.82 -7.27
N SER A 210 17.71 -13.75 -7.06
CA SER A 210 19.12 -13.70 -7.40
C SER A 210 19.90 -14.85 -6.73
N ASP A 211 20.56 -15.70 -7.52
CA ASP A 211 21.37 -16.86 -7.11
C ASP A 211 22.64 -16.51 -6.29
N ASN A 212 22.78 -15.28 -5.80
CA ASN A 212 23.96 -14.86 -5.04
C ASN A 212 23.94 -15.45 -3.62
N LYS A 213 24.54 -16.63 -3.49
CA LYS A 213 24.73 -17.42 -2.25
C LYS A 213 25.54 -16.74 -1.12
N GLN A 214 25.84 -15.44 -1.20
CA GLN A 214 26.76 -14.75 -0.29
C GLN A 214 26.13 -13.63 0.56
N SER A 215 24.86 -13.28 0.34
CA SER A 215 24.12 -12.36 1.21
C SER A 215 22.86 -13.03 1.76
N ALA A 216 22.46 -12.71 2.98
CA ALA A 216 21.16 -13.11 3.53
C ALA A 216 20.07 -12.90 2.47
N PRO A 217 19.14 -13.84 2.28
CA PRO A 217 18.17 -13.78 1.19
C PRO A 217 17.26 -12.56 1.42
N VAL A 218 17.51 -11.47 0.68
CA VAL A 218 16.63 -10.30 0.70
C VAL A 218 15.33 -10.70 0.01
N PRO A 219 14.17 -10.54 0.66
CA PRO A 219 12.89 -10.84 0.04
C PRO A 219 12.66 -9.99 -1.22
N PRO A 220 11.95 -10.50 -2.24
CA PRO A 220 11.56 -9.74 -3.42
C PRO A 220 10.91 -8.40 -3.06
N LEU A 221 11.17 -7.35 -3.86
CA LEU A 221 10.64 -6.00 -3.63
C LEU A 221 9.12 -5.99 -3.40
N ALA A 222 8.36 -6.74 -4.20
CA ALA A 222 6.92 -6.84 -4.07
C ALA A 222 6.47 -7.30 -2.67
N TYR A 223 7.23 -8.21 -2.05
CA TYR A 223 6.95 -8.72 -0.71
C TYR A 223 7.40 -7.75 0.39
N ASN A 224 8.46 -6.98 0.16
CA ASN A 224 8.84 -5.87 1.03
C ASN A 224 7.80 -4.75 1.01
N ILE A 225 7.22 -4.43 -0.15
CA ILE A 225 6.13 -3.45 -0.24
C ILE A 225 4.94 -3.92 0.62
N LEU A 226 4.55 -5.19 0.53
CA LEU A 226 3.46 -5.75 1.36
C LEU A 226 3.80 -5.72 2.84
N SER A 227 5.00 -6.15 3.22
CA SER A 227 5.45 -6.17 4.61
C SER A 227 5.48 -4.75 5.19
N LEU A 228 6.14 -3.81 4.51
CA LEU A 228 6.20 -2.40 4.90
C LEU A 228 4.81 -1.77 5.00
N SER A 229 3.96 -2.00 4.00
CA SER A 229 2.60 -1.46 3.98
C SER A 229 1.83 -1.90 5.22
N SER A 230 1.99 -3.14 5.68
CA SER A 230 1.34 -3.61 6.90
C SER A 230 1.75 -2.81 8.15
N TYR A 231 3.04 -2.47 8.31
CA TYR A 231 3.53 -1.66 9.45
C TYR A 231 3.06 -0.22 9.36
N VAL A 232 3.23 0.41 8.19
CA VAL A 232 2.86 1.82 7.98
C VAL A 232 1.35 2.00 8.16
N LEU A 233 0.53 1.12 7.59
CA LEU A 233 -0.93 1.21 7.70
C LEU A 233 -1.44 0.93 9.11
N THR A 234 -0.77 0.09 9.90
CA THR A 234 -1.15 -0.18 11.30
C THR A 234 -0.89 1.01 12.22
N HIS A 235 0.20 1.74 11.97
CA HIS A 235 0.68 2.83 12.83
C HIS A 235 0.41 4.24 12.30
N ALA A 236 -0.23 4.38 11.14
CA ALA A 236 -0.48 5.67 10.51
C ALA A 236 -1.20 6.69 11.42
N SER A 237 -2.20 6.23 12.18
CA SER A 237 -2.93 7.05 13.16
C SER A 237 -2.29 7.09 14.57
N SER A 238 -1.32 6.21 14.84
CA SER A 238 -0.63 6.16 16.14
C SER A 238 0.34 7.34 16.31
N SER A 239 0.94 7.79 15.20
CA SER A 239 1.79 8.96 15.16
C SER A 239 0.96 10.20 14.82
N ALA A 240 1.07 11.26 15.63
CA ALA A 240 0.43 12.55 15.33
C ALA A 240 1.08 13.27 14.12
N SER A 241 2.12 12.69 13.52
CA SER A 241 2.87 13.29 12.43
C SER A 241 2.13 13.13 11.09
N PRO A 242 1.91 14.21 10.32
CA PRO A 242 1.34 14.13 8.98
C PRO A 242 2.25 13.36 8.00
N ARG A 243 3.53 13.17 8.36
CA ARG A 243 4.51 12.39 7.59
C ARG A 243 4.11 10.92 7.48
N THR A 244 3.80 10.26 8.59
CA THR A 244 3.44 8.83 8.62
C THR A 244 2.16 8.57 7.82
N LEU A 245 1.20 9.49 7.90
CA LEU A 245 -0.03 9.43 7.10
C LEU A 245 0.24 9.59 5.59
N ALA A 246 1.15 10.48 5.19
CA ALA A 246 1.53 10.63 3.79
C ALA A 246 2.15 9.34 3.23
N TYR A 247 2.97 8.65 4.03
CA TYR A 247 3.52 7.33 3.69
C TYR A 247 2.43 6.25 3.61
N ALA A 248 1.46 6.26 4.52
CA ALA A 248 0.31 5.36 4.46
C ALA A 248 -0.49 5.55 3.17
N ASN A 249 -0.70 6.80 2.77
CA ASN A 249 -1.37 7.14 1.51
C ASN A 249 -0.56 6.64 0.30
N LEU A 250 0.76 6.85 0.27
CA LEU A 250 1.63 6.35 -0.81
C LEU A 250 1.64 4.82 -0.88
N ALA A 251 1.75 4.14 0.27
CA ALA A 251 1.70 2.69 0.36
C ALA A 251 0.39 2.13 -0.19
N LEU A 252 -0.74 2.70 0.22
CA LEU A 252 -2.05 2.23 -0.22
C LEU A 252 -2.31 2.49 -1.71
N ASN A 253 -1.87 3.64 -2.25
CA ASN A 253 -1.91 3.89 -3.69
C ASN A 253 -0.99 2.92 -4.45
N THR A 254 0.18 2.59 -3.92
CA THR A 254 1.06 1.58 -4.51
C THR A 254 0.36 0.22 -4.56
N LEU A 255 -0.30 -0.21 -3.48
CA LEU A 255 -1.09 -1.43 -3.44
C LEU A 255 -2.26 -1.41 -4.44
N LEU A 256 -2.92 -0.27 -4.61
CA LEU A 256 -3.98 -0.11 -5.61
C LEU A 256 -3.43 -0.29 -7.03
N VAL A 257 -2.31 0.36 -7.40
CA VAL A 257 -1.69 0.21 -8.72
C VAL A 257 -1.28 -1.25 -8.97
N MET A 258 -0.72 -1.91 -7.95
CA MET A 258 -0.38 -3.34 -8.02
C MET A 258 -1.63 -4.20 -8.25
N SER A 259 -2.74 -3.88 -7.60
CA SER A 259 -4.01 -4.62 -7.74
C SER A 259 -4.71 -4.37 -9.09
N GLU A 260 -4.46 -3.22 -9.72
CA GLU A 260 -5.02 -2.90 -11.03
C GLU A 260 -4.29 -3.60 -12.18
N ASN A 261 -3.04 -4.02 -11.94
CA ASN A 261 -2.19 -4.69 -12.91
C ASN A 261 -2.41 -6.22 -12.91
N ALA A 262 -3.01 -6.73 -13.99
CA ALA A 262 -3.32 -8.14 -14.14
C ALA A 262 -2.08 -9.07 -14.06
N ALA A 263 -0.91 -8.62 -14.54
CA ALA A 263 0.30 -9.43 -14.50
C ALA A 263 0.75 -9.68 -13.04
N ILE A 264 0.74 -8.63 -12.21
CA ILE A 264 1.08 -8.74 -10.79
C ILE A 264 0.05 -9.61 -10.07
N MET A 265 -1.24 -9.37 -10.32
CA MET A 265 -2.34 -10.13 -9.72
C MET A 265 -2.26 -11.63 -10.05
N SER A 266 -1.90 -12.00 -11.28
CA SER A 266 -1.74 -13.40 -11.68
C SER A 266 -0.66 -14.14 -10.89
N VAL A 267 0.37 -13.44 -10.44
CA VAL A 267 1.45 -13.98 -9.60
C VAL A 267 1.06 -13.96 -8.13
N PHE A 268 0.39 -12.89 -7.69
CA PHE A 268 -0.04 -12.70 -6.31
C PHE A 268 -1.10 -13.72 -5.87
N CYS A 269 -1.87 -14.30 -6.80
CA CYS A 269 -2.80 -15.38 -6.52
C CYS A 269 -2.12 -16.76 -6.35
N LYS A 270 -0.85 -16.91 -6.71
CA LYS A 270 -0.13 -18.19 -6.58
C LYS A 270 0.47 -18.33 -5.17
N PRO A 271 0.50 -19.54 -4.59
CA PRO A 271 1.17 -19.81 -3.32
C PRO A 271 2.64 -19.34 -3.33
N ALA A 272 3.05 -18.59 -2.31
CA ALA A 272 4.45 -18.19 -2.19
C ALA A 272 5.34 -19.40 -1.87
N SER A 273 6.48 -19.52 -2.55
CA SER A 273 7.38 -20.67 -2.39
C SER A 273 8.20 -20.66 -1.09
N SER A 274 8.33 -19.51 -0.41
CA SER A 274 9.13 -19.38 0.82
C SER A 274 8.30 -18.93 2.03
N LYS A 275 8.55 -19.59 3.16
CA LYS A 275 7.79 -19.46 4.42
C LYS A 275 7.92 -18.08 5.10
N GLU A 276 8.94 -17.30 4.76
CA GLU A 276 9.31 -16.04 5.45
C GLU A 276 9.28 -14.82 4.53
N ALA A 277 8.74 -14.96 3.32
CA ALA A 277 8.81 -13.89 2.32
C ALA A 277 8.04 -12.62 2.71
N ILE A 278 6.91 -12.76 3.42
CA ILE A 278 6.03 -11.63 3.77
C ILE A 278 5.72 -11.68 5.27
N ARG A 279 6.25 -10.72 6.03
CA ARG A 279 6.00 -10.59 7.48
C ARG A 279 5.08 -9.40 7.74
N LEU A 280 3.86 -9.69 8.18
CA LEU A 280 2.88 -8.67 8.55
C LEU A 280 3.12 -8.12 9.96
N CYS A 281 2.76 -6.85 10.15
CA CYS A 281 2.74 -6.18 11.44
C CYS A 281 1.78 -6.86 12.42
N ARG A 282 2.27 -7.15 13.63
CA ARG A 282 1.49 -7.71 14.76
C ARG A 282 1.67 -6.88 16.05
N GLN A 283 2.09 -5.63 15.90
CA GLN A 283 2.48 -4.69 16.98
C GLN A 283 1.30 -3.96 17.64
N ARG A 284 0.05 -4.32 17.30
CA ARG A 284 -1.13 -3.59 17.76
C ARG A 284 -2.35 -4.50 17.81
N LEU A 285 -3.10 -4.41 18.90
CA LEU A 285 -4.37 -5.14 19.04
C LEU A 285 -5.52 -4.42 18.31
N PRO A 286 -6.52 -5.15 17.77
CA PRO A 286 -6.63 -6.61 17.72
C PRO A 286 -5.76 -7.25 16.62
N LEU A 287 -5.19 -8.43 16.90
CA LEU A 287 -4.33 -9.14 15.95
C LEU A 287 -5.13 -9.84 14.85
N LEU A 288 -4.57 -9.87 13.65
CA LEU A 288 -5.03 -10.76 12.59
C LEU A 288 -4.69 -12.23 12.92
N PRO A 289 -5.46 -13.19 12.38
CA PRO A 289 -5.12 -14.61 12.45
C PRO A 289 -3.68 -14.89 12.00
N VAL A 290 -3.11 -16.00 12.48
CA VAL A 290 -1.74 -16.37 12.11
C VAL A 290 -1.78 -16.93 10.68
N PRO A 291 -1.05 -16.32 9.73
CA PRO A 291 -1.10 -16.74 8.34
C PRO A 291 -0.51 -18.13 8.12
N SER A 292 -1.06 -18.88 7.17
CA SER A 292 -0.48 -20.15 6.72
C SER A 292 0.82 -19.93 5.94
N SER A 293 1.75 -20.89 6.04
CA SER A 293 3.11 -20.76 5.49
C SER A 293 3.20 -20.80 3.96
N THR A 294 2.11 -21.14 3.27
CA THR A 294 2.02 -21.26 1.80
C THR A 294 1.01 -20.29 1.21
N ARG A 295 0.61 -19.26 1.96
CA ARG A 295 -0.44 -18.34 1.50
C ARG A 295 -0.01 -17.56 0.26
N ALA A 296 -1.00 -17.23 -0.56
CA ALA A 296 -0.82 -16.37 -1.71
C ALA A 296 -0.52 -14.92 -1.26
N PRO A 297 0.41 -14.19 -1.90
CA PRO A 297 0.71 -12.79 -1.58
C PRO A 297 -0.51 -11.85 -1.58
N ILE A 298 -1.53 -12.16 -2.39
CA ILE A 298 -2.80 -11.42 -2.43
C ILE A 298 -3.52 -11.40 -1.06
N CYS A 299 -3.37 -12.46 -0.25
CA CYS A 299 -3.92 -12.48 1.11
C CYS A 299 -3.24 -11.42 1.99
N ALA A 300 -1.93 -11.22 1.83
CA ALA A 300 -1.20 -10.18 2.55
C ALA A 300 -1.63 -8.77 2.13
N LEU A 301 -1.97 -8.58 0.85
CA LEU A 301 -2.50 -7.33 0.33
C LEU A 301 -3.87 -7.01 0.94
N LEU A 302 -4.77 -8.01 1.02
CA LEU A 302 -6.05 -7.88 1.73
C LEU A 302 -5.84 -7.58 3.22
N ASP A 303 -4.92 -8.26 3.88
CA ASP A 303 -4.59 -7.99 5.29
C ASP A 303 -4.09 -6.57 5.52
N CYS A 304 -3.29 -6.01 4.61
CA CYS A 304 -2.89 -4.59 4.68
C CYS A 304 -4.13 -3.67 4.67
N CYS A 305 -5.12 -3.97 3.83
CA CYS A 305 -6.38 -3.24 3.80
C CYS A 305 -7.15 -3.39 5.11
N VAL A 306 -7.23 -4.61 5.66
CA VAL A 306 -7.91 -4.87 6.94
C VAL A 306 -7.23 -4.13 8.10
N LEU A 307 -5.89 -4.13 8.15
CA LEU A 307 -5.12 -3.38 9.15
C LEU A 307 -5.41 -1.87 9.08
N TRP A 308 -5.47 -1.31 7.86
CA TRP A 308 -5.86 0.08 7.68
C TRP A 308 -7.27 0.35 8.22
N LEU A 309 -8.25 -0.45 7.80
CA LEU A 309 -9.65 -0.30 8.18
C LEU A 309 -9.89 -0.43 9.69
N ARG A 310 -9.13 -1.28 10.38
CA ARG A 310 -9.30 -1.51 11.83
C ARG A 310 -8.64 -0.45 12.69
N HIS A 311 -7.40 -0.10 12.38
CA HIS A 311 -6.56 0.65 13.32
C HIS A 311 -6.66 2.17 13.16
N ASN A 312 -7.26 2.67 12.07
CA ASN A 312 -7.26 4.09 11.72
C ASN A 312 -8.64 4.76 11.76
N LEU A 313 -9.67 4.10 12.34
CA LEU A 313 -10.97 4.71 12.56
C LEU A 313 -10.93 5.68 13.75
N HIS A 314 -10.72 6.97 13.46
CA HIS A 314 -10.67 8.03 14.46
C HIS A 314 -11.39 9.30 13.97
N LYS A 315 -11.59 10.28 14.86
CA LYS A 315 -12.41 11.48 14.57
C LYS A 315 -11.95 12.26 13.35
N ARG A 316 -10.63 12.32 13.11
CA ARG A 316 -10.05 12.90 11.90
C ARG A 316 -9.96 11.80 10.85
N LEU A 317 -10.94 11.71 9.96
CA LEU A 317 -11.00 10.62 9.00
C LEU A 317 -10.34 11.03 7.68
N GLU A 318 -9.35 10.24 7.27
CA GLU A 318 -8.64 10.43 6.00
C GLU A 318 -9.41 9.74 4.86
N VAL A 319 -10.53 10.36 4.49
CA VAL A 319 -11.55 9.80 3.58
C VAL A 319 -10.95 9.28 2.28
N TYR A 320 -9.98 10.01 1.71
CA TYR A 320 -9.30 9.62 0.48
C TYR A 320 -8.62 8.26 0.62
N THR A 321 -7.76 8.08 1.62
CA THR A 321 -7.03 6.84 1.85
C THR A 321 -7.98 5.69 2.20
N PHE A 322 -9.06 5.94 2.95
CA PHE A 322 -10.12 4.93 3.13
C PHE A 322 -10.78 4.54 1.81
N THR A 323 -11.04 5.49 0.92
CA THR A 323 -11.64 5.21 -0.39
C THR A 323 -10.69 4.38 -1.26
N THR A 324 -9.39 4.72 -1.30
CA THR A 324 -8.35 3.93 -1.97
C THR A 324 -8.28 2.50 -1.42
N CYS A 325 -8.44 2.31 -0.10
CA CYS A 325 -8.51 1.00 0.54
C CYS A 325 -9.66 0.16 -0.03
N ILE A 326 -10.86 0.76 -0.07
CA ILE A 326 -12.06 0.10 -0.58
C ILE A 326 -11.94 -0.24 -2.07
N TRP A 327 -11.37 0.66 -2.87
CA TRP A 327 -11.06 0.36 -4.28
C TRP A 327 -10.08 -0.79 -4.45
N THR A 328 -9.07 -0.87 -3.57
CA THR A 328 -8.10 -1.97 -3.59
C THR A 328 -8.80 -3.29 -3.30
N CYS A 329 -9.63 -3.37 -2.25
CA CYS A 329 -10.45 -4.55 -1.96
C CYS A 329 -11.40 -4.91 -3.11
N HIS A 330 -12.07 -3.90 -3.68
CA HIS A 330 -12.99 -4.09 -4.81
C HIS A 330 -12.27 -4.66 -6.03
N ARG A 331 -11.08 -4.12 -6.35
CA ARG A 331 -10.28 -4.58 -7.49
C ARG A 331 -9.79 -6.01 -7.30
N VAL A 332 -9.39 -6.37 -6.08
CA VAL A 332 -9.02 -7.76 -5.74
C VAL A 332 -10.19 -8.71 -5.94
N ILE A 333 -11.35 -8.42 -5.35
CA ILE A 333 -12.55 -9.26 -5.48
C ILE A 333 -13.01 -9.36 -6.94
N TRP A 334 -12.93 -8.26 -7.68
CA TRP A 334 -13.20 -8.24 -9.11
C TRP A 334 -12.25 -9.13 -9.91
N TYR A 335 -10.96 -9.10 -9.60
CA TYR A 335 -9.99 -9.95 -10.29
C TYR A 335 -10.25 -11.43 -9.98
N LEU A 336 -10.52 -11.76 -8.71
CA LEU A 336 -10.83 -13.13 -8.29
C LEU A 336 -12.09 -13.68 -8.97
N GLN A 337 -13.16 -12.88 -9.11
CA GLN A 337 -14.37 -13.33 -9.79
C GLN A 337 -14.17 -13.47 -11.31
N LYS A 338 -13.39 -12.57 -11.93
CA LYS A 338 -13.05 -12.62 -13.35
C LYS A 338 -12.25 -13.88 -13.71
N GLU A 339 -11.22 -14.18 -12.92
CA GLU A 339 -10.36 -15.38 -13.11
C GLU A 339 -10.94 -16.65 -12.45
N ARG A 340 -12.10 -16.54 -11.76
CA ARG A 340 -12.75 -17.61 -10.99
C ARG A 340 -11.80 -18.31 -10.00
N ILE A 341 -10.99 -17.52 -9.31
CA ILE A 341 -10.04 -17.99 -8.32
C ILE A 341 -10.72 -17.99 -6.95
N ARG A 342 -10.85 -19.18 -6.37
CA ARG A 342 -11.28 -19.37 -4.98
C ARG A 342 -10.09 -19.21 -4.04
N LEU A 343 -10.05 -18.11 -3.29
CA LEU A 343 -8.91 -17.77 -2.46
C LEU A 343 -9.09 -18.30 -1.04
N GLU A 344 -8.13 -19.09 -0.57
CA GLU A 344 -8.02 -19.50 0.85
C GLU A 344 -7.57 -18.30 1.71
N TYR A 345 -8.55 -17.64 2.32
CA TYR A 345 -8.35 -16.42 3.10
C TYR A 345 -9.35 -16.35 4.27
N ASP A 346 -8.99 -15.65 5.35
CA ASP A 346 -9.86 -15.37 6.49
C ASP A 346 -10.86 -14.26 6.17
N TRP A 347 -11.76 -14.53 5.23
CA TRP A 347 -12.73 -13.57 4.67
C TRP A 347 -13.57 -12.85 5.71
N LEU A 348 -13.92 -13.54 6.81
CA LEU A 348 -14.69 -12.96 7.91
C LEU A 348 -14.02 -11.71 8.50
N GLU A 349 -12.69 -11.67 8.55
CA GLU A 349 -11.95 -10.54 9.10
C GLU A 349 -12.03 -9.30 8.21
N LEU A 350 -12.11 -9.49 6.89
CA LEU A 350 -12.38 -8.43 5.92
C LEU A 350 -13.83 -7.93 6.03
N TRP A 351 -14.81 -8.84 6.11
CA TRP A 351 -16.22 -8.46 6.20
C TRP A 351 -16.53 -7.64 7.44
N LYS A 352 -16.02 -8.06 8.60
CA LYS A 352 -16.12 -7.28 9.84
C LYS A 352 -15.53 -5.88 9.68
N ALA A 353 -14.33 -5.77 9.12
CA ALA A 353 -13.67 -4.47 8.95
C ALA A 353 -14.43 -3.52 8.00
N VAL A 354 -15.01 -4.06 6.93
CA VAL A 354 -15.86 -3.30 5.99
C VAL A 354 -17.16 -2.84 6.64
N VAL A 355 -17.82 -3.72 7.41
CA VAL A 355 -19.04 -3.38 8.15
C VAL A 355 -18.75 -2.37 9.27
N ASP A 356 -17.63 -2.53 9.99
CA ASP A 356 -17.21 -1.62 11.06
C ASP A 356 -16.97 -0.22 10.53
N LEU A 357 -16.44 -0.07 9.31
CA LEU A 357 -16.35 1.22 8.63
C LEU A 357 -17.73 1.84 8.42
N LEU A 358 -18.71 1.10 7.88
CA LEU A 358 -20.08 1.60 7.71
C LEU A 358 -20.74 1.96 9.05
N GLY A 359 -20.51 1.15 10.08
CA GLY A 359 -20.98 1.39 11.45
C GLY A 359 -20.38 2.66 12.03
N PHE A 360 -19.08 2.89 11.82
CA PHE A 360 -18.37 4.08 12.26
C PHE A 360 -18.91 5.34 11.55
N LEU A 361 -19.06 5.30 10.22
CA LEU A 361 -19.55 6.43 9.43
C LEU A 361 -20.98 6.83 9.83
N SER A 362 -21.87 5.85 10.00
CA SER A 362 -23.26 6.12 10.41
C SER A 362 -23.40 6.49 11.89
N GLY A 363 -22.50 6.02 12.76
CA GLY A 363 -22.59 6.27 14.20
C GLY A 363 -21.91 7.56 14.67
N LYS A 364 -20.99 8.13 13.89
CA LYS A 364 -20.15 9.27 14.33
C LYS A 364 -20.16 10.46 13.38
N LEU A 365 -20.98 10.48 12.33
CA LEU A 365 -20.99 11.49 11.27
C LEU A 365 -20.85 12.93 11.79
N ASP A 366 -21.69 13.32 12.75
CA ASP A 366 -21.74 14.68 13.33
C ASP A 366 -20.43 15.13 14.02
N SER A 367 -19.60 14.16 14.42
CA SER A 367 -18.35 14.39 15.15
C SER A 367 -17.09 14.21 14.30
N LEU A 368 -17.24 13.88 13.01
CA LEU A 368 -16.12 13.62 12.11
C LEU A 368 -15.55 14.93 11.56
N VAL A 369 -14.23 15.07 11.67
CA VAL A 369 -13.46 16.10 10.98
C VAL A 369 -12.93 15.47 9.70
N THR A 370 -13.46 15.89 8.54
CA THR A 370 -13.08 15.34 7.24
C THR A 370 -12.88 16.44 6.21
N THR A 371 -12.18 16.13 5.13
CA THR A 371 -12.04 16.99 3.95
C THR A 371 -13.21 16.85 2.96
N GLY A 372 -14.33 16.23 3.39
CA GLY A 372 -15.45 15.87 2.51
C GLY A 372 -15.30 14.50 1.86
N GLY A 373 -16.25 14.14 0.98
CA GLY A 373 -16.22 12.88 0.22
C GLY A 373 -16.76 11.64 0.96
N ILE A 374 -17.36 11.80 2.14
CA ILE A 374 -17.93 10.70 2.93
C ILE A 374 -19.00 9.95 2.12
N GLU A 375 -19.82 10.67 1.36
CA GLU A 375 -20.84 10.07 0.48
C GLU A 375 -20.21 9.07 -0.49
N ARG A 376 -19.13 9.46 -1.17
CA ARG A 376 -18.37 8.58 -2.09
C ARG A 376 -17.84 7.36 -1.36
N LEU A 377 -17.24 7.53 -0.18
CA LEU A 377 -16.72 6.42 0.61
C LEU A 377 -17.82 5.40 0.94
N VAL A 378 -19.01 5.87 1.34
CA VAL A 378 -20.15 5.00 1.64
C VAL A 378 -20.65 4.29 0.39
N GLN A 379 -20.80 5.00 -0.73
CA GLN A 379 -21.21 4.43 -2.01
C GLN A 379 -20.26 3.31 -2.48
N GLU A 380 -18.95 3.55 -2.45
CA GLU A 380 -17.96 2.55 -2.88
C GLU A 380 -17.91 1.35 -1.92
N THR A 381 -18.11 1.58 -0.61
CA THR A 381 -18.16 0.50 0.39
C THR A 381 -19.40 -0.39 0.19
N ILE A 382 -20.55 0.21 -0.13
CA ILE A 382 -21.77 -0.53 -0.46
C ILE A 382 -21.58 -1.34 -1.76
N ARG A 383 -20.95 -0.77 -2.79
CA ARG A 383 -20.63 -1.49 -4.04
C ARG A 383 -19.70 -2.67 -3.83
N LEU A 384 -18.71 -2.54 -2.94
CA LEU A 384 -17.84 -3.64 -2.54
C LEU A 384 -18.64 -4.81 -1.95
N LEU A 385 -19.54 -4.53 -0.99
CA LEU A 385 -20.38 -5.55 -0.35
C LEU A 385 -21.33 -6.22 -1.35
N ASP A 386 -21.94 -5.44 -2.24
CA ASP A 386 -22.82 -5.96 -3.28
C ASP A 386 -22.09 -6.86 -4.29
N LEU A 387 -20.90 -6.45 -4.75
CA LEU A 387 -20.06 -7.29 -5.61
C LEU A 387 -19.71 -8.61 -4.91
N ALA A 388 -19.31 -8.55 -3.64
CA ALA A 388 -18.99 -9.73 -2.85
C ALA A 388 -20.22 -10.65 -2.69
N LEU A 389 -21.42 -10.10 -2.46
CA LEU A 389 -22.66 -10.87 -2.36
C LEU A 389 -23.03 -11.56 -3.66
N ARG A 390 -22.99 -10.85 -4.79
CA ARG A 390 -23.34 -11.42 -6.10
C ARG A 390 -22.36 -12.49 -6.57
N LYS A 391 -21.09 -12.41 -6.14
CA LYS A 391 -20.00 -13.27 -6.61
C LYS A 391 -19.44 -14.19 -5.52
N ALA A 392 -20.14 -14.32 -4.39
CA ALA A 392 -19.71 -15.10 -3.25
C ALA A 392 -19.30 -16.54 -3.64
N ASP A 393 -20.11 -17.21 -4.46
CA ASP A 393 -19.87 -18.60 -4.91
C ASP A 393 -18.63 -18.79 -5.80
N LEU A 394 -18.16 -17.69 -6.42
CA LEU A 394 -16.99 -17.70 -7.31
C LEU A 394 -15.69 -17.40 -6.56
N ILE A 395 -15.73 -16.55 -5.55
CA ILE A 395 -14.53 -16.06 -4.84
C ILE A 395 -14.25 -16.85 -3.55
N LEU A 396 -15.30 -17.32 -2.87
CA LEU A 396 -15.17 -17.99 -1.58
C LEU A 396 -14.82 -19.46 -1.77
N PRO A 397 -13.85 -20.00 -1.00
CA PRO A 397 -13.33 -21.35 -1.21
C PRO A 397 -14.27 -22.44 -0.71
N THR A 398 -15.04 -22.18 0.34
CA THR A 398 -15.88 -23.17 1.02
C THR A 398 -17.31 -22.67 1.21
N PRO A 399 -18.32 -23.56 1.22
CA PRO A 399 -19.70 -23.20 1.56
C PRO A 399 -19.82 -22.55 2.94
N THR A 400 -19.01 -23.00 3.91
CA THR A 400 -18.95 -22.40 5.24
C THR A 400 -18.58 -20.92 5.19
N ALA A 401 -17.62 -20.52 4.35
CA ALA A 401 -17.25 -19.11 4.18
C ALA A 401 -18.41 -18.28 3.59
N VAL A 402 -19.21 -18.86 2.68
CA VAL A 402 -20.45 -18.23 2.18
C VAL A 402 -21.44 -18.05 3.33
N HIS A 403 -21.66 -19.08 4.14
CA HIS A 403 -22.57 -19.02 5.28
C HIS A 403 -22.15 -17.96 6.30
N GLU A 404 -20.86 -17.88 6.62
CA GLU A 404 -20.31 -16.87 7.53
C GLU A 404 -20.50 -15.45 6.98
N PHE A 405 -20.28 -15.25 5.68
CA PHE A 405 -20.49 -13.96 5.05
C PHE A 405 -21.95 -13.53 5.07
N ILE A 406 -22.88 -14.41 4.66
CA ILE A 406 -24.31 -14.09 4.68
C ILE A 406 -24.81 -13.86 6.10
N TYR A 407 -24.37 -14.68 7.05
CA TYR A 407 -24.67 -14.48 8.46
C TYR A 407 -24.18 -13.10 8.94
N GLU A 408 -22.97 -12.70 8.58
CA GLU A 408 -22.39 -11.40 8.94
C GLU A 408 -23.17 -10.22 8.34
N VAL A 409 -23.64 -10.34 7.08
CA VAL A 409 -24.50 -9.34 6.42
C VAL A 409 -25.84 -9.21 7.13
N VAL A 410 -26.47 -10.34 7.48
CA VAL A 410 -27.75 -10.38 8.21
C VAL A 410 -27.59 -9.82 9.62
N ARG A 411 -26.54 -10.21 10.33
CA ARG A 411 -26.20 -9.70 11.67
C ARG A 411 -26.02 -8.19 11.67
N SER A 412 -25.52 -7.64 10.56
CA SER A 412 -25.17 -6.24 10.40
C SER A 412 -26.21 -5.44 9.60
N SER A 413 -27.39 -6.01 9.34
CA SER A 413 -28.46 -5.41 8.54
C SER A 413 -28.88 -4.04 9.08
N ALA A 414 -28.92 -3.86 10.40
CA ALA A 414 -29.26 -2.60 11.05
C ALA A 414 -28.24 -1.49 10.72
N VAL A 415 -26.94 -1.84 10.63
CA VAL A 415 -25.87 -0.92 10.24
C VAL A 415 -25.99 -0.56 8.76
N ILE A 416 -26.31 -1.55 7.91
CA ILE A 416 -26.50 -1.35 6.46
C ILE A 416 -27.73 -0.46 6.21
N ARG A 417 -28.84 -0.68 6.94
CA ARG A 417 -30.06 0.13 6.82
C ARG A 417 -29.85 1.60 7.23
N LYS A 418 -28.98 1.85 8.22
CA LYS A 418 -28.60 3.23 8.59
C LYS A 418 -27.90 3.98 7.45
N GLN A 419 -27.28 3.28 6.50
CA GLN A 419 -26.64 3.94 5.35
C GLN A 419 -27.67 4.60 4.43
N THR A 420 -28.91 4.11 4.37
CA THR A 420 -29.98 4.75 3.59
C THR A 420 -30.23 6.18 4.10
N LEU A 421 -30.42 6.32 5.41
CA LEU A 421 -30.63 7.63 6.05
C LEU A 421 -29.41 8.55 5.90
N LEU A 422 -28.21 7.98 5.97
CA LEU A 422 -26.96 8.73 5.80
C LEU A 422 -26.77 9.21 4.36
N LEU A 423 -27.09 8.39 3.36
CA LEU A 423 -27.02 8.82 1.96
C LEU A 423 -28.10 9.87 1.65
N GLU A 424 -29.29 9.76 2.22
CA GLU A 424 -30.35 10.77 2.11
C GLU A 424 -29.95 12.10 2.77
N SER A 425 -29.28 12.06 3.93
CA SER A 425 -28.83 13.27 4.62
C SER A 425 -27.67 13.96 3.89
N LEU A 426 -26.76 13.18 3.30
CA LEU A 426 -25.64 13.69 2.51
C LEU A 426 -26.06 14.13 1.10
N GLY A 427 -27.13 13.53 0.54
CA GLY A 427 -27.65 13.79 -0.80
C GLY A 427 -28.51 15.06 -0.94
N GLN A 428 -28.67 15.88 0.11
CA GLN A 428 -29.37 17.16 -0.01
C GLN A 428 -28.59 18.12 -0.94
N PRO A 429 -29.25 18.74 -1.92
CA PRO A 429 -28.57 19.28 -3.09
C PRO A 429 -27.83 20.57 -2.77
N THR A 430 -26.51 20.50 -2.70
CA THR A 430 -25.64 21.64 -3.01
C THR A 430 -25.00 21.41 -4.37
N SER A 431 -25.60 22.02 -5.41
CA SER A 431 -25.14 22.18 -6.80
C SER A 431 -25.05 20.96 -7.74
N VAL A 432 -25.97 20.97 -8.72
CA VAL A 432 -25.87 20.65 -10.18
C VAL A 432 -24.77 19.70 -10.73
N ASP A 433 -24.54 18.52 -10.15
CA ASP A 433 -23.76 17.46 -10.83
C ASP A 433 -24.64 16.29 -11.28
N ARG A 434 -25.05 16.28 -12.56
CA ARG A 434 -25.85 15.19 -13.17
C ARG A 434 -25.15 13.81 -13.08
N GLY A 435 -23.82 13.78 -13.01
CA GLY A 435 -23.04 12.56 -12.82
C GLY A 435 -23.06 12.01 -11.38
N ALA A 436 -23.26 12.87 -10.38
CA ALA A 436 -23.42 12.46 -8.98
C ALA A 436 -24.81 11.84 -8.75
N SER A 437 -25.86 12.38 -9.38
CA SER A 437 -27.23 11.84 -9.32
C SER A 437 -27.31 10.40 -9.83
N LEU A 438 -26.74 10.10 -11.00
CA LEU A 438 -26.75 8.72 -11.55
C LEU A 438 -25.96 7.73 -10.69
N ARG A 439 -24.88 8.18 -10.04
CA ARG A 439 -24.08 7.35 -9.12
C ARG A 439 -24.80 7.12 -7.79
N SER A 440 -25.51 8.13 -7.29
CA SER A 440 -26.36 8.05 -6.10
C SER A 440 -27.55 7.11 -6.31
N ASP A 441 -28.23 7.21 -7.47
CA ASP A 441 -29.31 6.29 -7.85
C ASP A 441 -28.82 4.85 -7.99
N SER A 442 -27.64 4.65 -8.60
CA SER A 442 -27.00 3.33 -8.67
C SER A 442 -26.64 2.77 -7.28
N ALA A 443 -26.13 3.61 -6.38
CA ALA A 443 -25.78 3.19 -5.03
C ALA A 443 -27.01 2.88 -4.17
N SER A 444 -28.10 3.64 -4.31
CA SER A 444 -29.39 3.37 -3.65
C SER A 444 -29.99 2.03 -4.13
N ASN A 445 -29.94 1.76 -5.43
CA ASN A 445 -30.34 0.47 -6.00
C ASN A 445 -29.44 -0.68 -5.52
N THR A 446 -28.14 -0.43 -5.41
CA THR A 446 -27.18 -1.41 -4.87
C THR A 446 -27.51 -1.72 -3.41
N LEU A 447 -27.77 -0.70 -2.60
CA LEU A 447 -28.13 -0.83 -1.19
C LEU A 447 -29.47 -1.58 -1.01
N SER A 448 -30.46 -1.29 -1.85
CA SER A 448 -31.77 -1.96 -1.78
C SER A 448 -31.66 -3.45 -2.08
N ARG A 449 -30.77 -3.87 -3.00
CA ARG A 449 -30.45 -5.29 -3.24
C ARG A 449 -29.86 -5.96 -2.00
N ILE A 450 -28.84 -5.36 -1.38
CA ILE A 450 -28.22 -5.92 -0.15
C ILE A 450 -29.29 -6.06 0.95
N LEU A 451 -30.12 -5.03 1.14
CA LEU A 451 -31.18 -5.05 2.13
C LEU A 451 -32.27 -6.08 1.82
N SER A 452 -32.58 -6.33 0.54
CA SER A 452 -33.53 -7.38 0.14
C SER A 452 -33.03 -8.78 0.50
N THR A 453 -31.74 -9.05 0.26
CA THR A 453 -31.10 -10.31 0.66
C THR A 453 -31.09 -10.45 2.18
N ALA A 454 -30.73 -9.38 2.90
CA ALA A 454 -30.76 -9.39 4.36
C ALA A 454 -32.17 -9.64 4.91
N ALA A 455 -33.19 -8.96 4.39
CA ALA A 455 -34.58 -9.09 4.81
C ALA A 455 -35.14 -10.51 4.58
N TYR A 456 -34.78 -11.15 3.46
CA TYR A 456 -35.16 -12.54 3.17
C TYR A 456 -34.66 -13.49 4.28
N TYR A 457 -33.37 -13.42 4.63
CA TYR A 457 -32.80 -14.27 5.67
C TYR A 457 -33.26 -13.88 7.08
N GLU A 458 -33.52 -12.61 7.37
CA GLU A 458 -34.18 -12.18 8.63
C GLU A 458 -35.57 -12.80 8.78
N GLY A 459 -36.36 -12.82 7.71
CA GLY A 459 -37.67 -13.49 7.67
C GLY A 459 -37.56 -14.99 7.98
N LYS A 460 -36.53 -15.65 7.46
CA LYS A 460 -36.27 -17.07 7.76
C LYS A 460 -35.88 -17.28 9.22
N LEU A 461 -35.01 -16.43 9.77
CA LEU A 461 -34.58 -16.50 11.18
C LEU A 461 -35.76 -16.31 12.15
N THR A 462 -36.63 -15.34 11.86
CA THR A 462 -37.84 -15.11 12.65
C THR A 462 -38.82 -16.27 12.54
N SER A 463 -39.03 -16.83 11.35
CA SER A 463 -39.90 -18.01 11.15
C SER A 463 -39.40 -19.27 11.86
N ALA A 464 -38.07 -19.43 11.97
CA ALA A 464 -37.44 -20.56 12.65
C ALA A 464 -37.36 -20.38 14.18
N GLY A 465 -37.73 -19.21 14.72
CA GLY A 465 -37.75 -18.95 16.16
C GLY A 465 -36.37 -19.05 16.84
N THR A 466 -35.30 -18.62 16.15
CA THR A 466 -33.92 -18.78 16.64
C THR A 466 -33.62 -17.92 17.87
N ARG A 467 -33.12 -18.53 18.95
CA ARG A 467 -32.76 -17.83 20.21
C ARG A 467 -31.25 -17.65 20.41
N SER A 468 -30.42 -18.32 19.59
CA SER A 468 -28.95 -18.33 19.71
C SER A 468 -28.27 -18.05 18.36
N ALA A 469 -27.11 -17.41 18.39
CA ALA A 469 -26.29 -17.14 17.20
C ALA A 469 -25.91 -18.42 16.44
N LYS A 470 -25.67 -19.52 17.17
CA LYS A 470 -25.36 -20.83 16.58
C LYS A 470 -26.55 -21.43 15.84
N ASP A 471 -27.76 -21.21 16.35
CA ASP A 471 -28.99 -21.70 15.72
C ASP A 471 -29.35 -20.83 14.52
N ALA A 472 -29.13 -19.52 14.61
CA ALA A 472 -29.28 -18.60 13.48
C ALA A 472 -28.35 -18.97 12.33
N PHE A 473 -27.07 -19.22 12.61
CA PHE A 473 -26.11 -19.68 11.61
C PHE A 473 -26.55 -20.99 10.95
N ARG A 474 -26.96 -22.00 11.74
CA ARG A 474 -27.46 -23.29 11.22
C ARG A 474 -28.68 -23.13 10.32
N THR A 475 -29.61 -22.24 10.65
CA THR A 475 -30.79 -21.97 9.83
C THR A 475 -30.40 -21.35 8.49
N VAL A 476 -29.51 -20.37 8.49
CA VAL A 476 -28.99 -19.74 7.26
C VAL A 476 -28.25 -20.76 6.40
N SER A 477 -27.35 -21.56 6.98
CA SER A 477 -26.63 -22.61 6.25
C SER A 477 -27.57 -23.61 5.58
N LYS A 478 -28.60 -24.09 6.31
CA LYS A 478 -29.57 -25.04 5.75
C LYS A 478 -30.37 -24.47 4.59
N ASP A 479 -30.78 -23.20 4.66
CA ASP A 479 -31.54 -22.57 3.56
C ASP A 479 -30.67 -22.37 2.32
N ILE A 480 -29.40 -21.96 2.49
CA ILE A 480 -28.45 -21.81 1.38
C ILE A 480 -28.15 -23.15 0.71
N GLU A 481 -27.95 -24.22 1.50
CA GLU A 481 -27.72 -25.56 0.97
C GLU A 481 -28.93 -26.12 0.20
N GLN A 482 -30.16 -25.78 0.62
CA GLN A 482 -31.38 -26.27 -0.01
C GLN A 482 -31.84 -25.45 -1.22
N ASN A 483 -31.77 -24.12 -1.12
CA ASN A 483 -32.39 -23.20 -2.07
C ASN A 483 -31.36 -22.41 -2.90
N GLY A 484 -30.06 -22.58 -2.62
CA GLY A 484 -28.99 -21.76 -3.17
C GLY A 484 -28.95 -20.36 -2.53
N LEU A 485 -27.96 -19.55 -2.94
CA LEU A 485 -27.82 -18.19 -2.45
C LEU A 485 -28.91 -17.29 -3.02
N HIS A 486 -29.66 -16.62 -2.15
CA HIS A 486 -30.63 -15.60 -2.55
C HIS A 486 -29.91 -14.29 -2.93
N SER A 487 -29.33 -14.26 -4.14
CA SER A 487 -28.72 -13.05 -4.70
C SER A 487 -29.67 -12.38 -5.69
N ALA A 488 -29.76 -11.06 -5.60
CA ALA A 488 -30.39 -10.24 -6.62
C ALA A 488 -29.67 -10.41 -7.97
N HIS A 489 -30.46 -10.45 -9.04
CA HIS A 489 -30.10 -10.73 -10.44
C HIS A 489 -28.75 -10.17 -10.92
N ASN A 490 -28.13 -10.91 -11.84
CA ASN A 490 -26.92 -10.53 -12.59
C ASN A 490 -27.09 -9.12 -13.21
N ALA A 491 -26.48 -8.11 -12.61
CA ALA A 491 -26.22 -6.85 -13.29
C ALA A 491 -25.07 -7.04 -14.29
N ASP A 492 -25.08 -6.26 -15.36
CA ASP A 492 -24.03 -6.30 -16.38
C ASP A 492 -22.69 -5.88 -15.76
N ASP A 493 -21.78 -6.85 -15.66
CA ASP A 493 -20.52 -6.72 -14.93
C ASP A 493 -19.48 -6.09 -15.86
N THR A 494 -19.48 -4.76 -15.96
CA THR A 494 -18.42 -4.01 -16.65
C THR A 494 -17.14 -3.96 -15.82
N ASP A 495 -15.97 -4.06 -16.47
CA ASP A 495 -14.68 -3.93 -15.79
C ASP A 495 -14.64 -2.60 -15.01
N PRO A 496 -14.31 -2.61 -13.70
CA PRO A 496 -14.34 -1.41 -12.90
C PRO A 496 -13.27 -0.44 -13.41
N PRO A 497 -13.57 0.86 -13.39
CA PRO A 497 -12.63 1.87 -13.83
C PRO A 497 -11.35 1.80 -13.00
N LYS A 498 -10.23 2.18 -13.62
CA LYS A 498 -8.99 2.40 -12.88
C LYS A 498 -9.18 3.62 -11.99
N HIS A 499 -8.92 3.43 -10.70
CA HIS A 499 -9.05 4.42 -9.66
C HIS A 499 -7.69 4.87 -9.13
N ALA A 500 -6.59 4.23 -9.54
CA ALA A 500 -5.26 4.70 -9.22
C ALA A 500 -5.09 6.15 -9.67
N GLU A 501 -4.89 7.01 -8.69
CA GLU A 501 -4.61 8.43 -8.88
C GLU A 501 -3.16 8.71 -8.49
N ASP A 502 -2.62 9.79 -9.04
CA ASP A 502 -1.24 10.18 -8.82
C ASP A 502 -1.05 10.88 -7.46
N VAL A 503 0.05 10.56 -6.75
CA VAL A 503 0.28 11.02 -5.37
C VAL A 503 1.07 12.34 -5.36
N VAL A 504 0.46 13.41 -5.87
CA VAL A 504 1.14 14.71 -6.04
C VAL A 504 1.49 15.37 -4.70
N SER A 505 0.72 15.12 -3.64
CA SER A 505 0.93 15.75 -2.32
C SER A 505 2.12 15.19 -1.54
N PHE A 506 2.67 14.04 -1.94
CA PHE A 506 3.75 13.37 -1.20
C PHE A 506 5.12 14.03 -1.41
N ILE A 507 5.30 14.82 -2.47
CA ILE A 507 6.60 15.41 -2.82
C ILE A 507 7.23 16.24 -1.71
N ARG A 508 6.43 16.94 -0.89
CA ARG A 508 6.93 17.72 0.25
C ARG A 508 7.61 16.84 1.30
N VAL A 509 7.03 15.68 1.57
CA VAL A 509 7.58 14.70 2.51
C VAL A 509 8.83 14.07 1.90
N ALA A 510 8.78 13.72 0.62
CA ALA A 510 9.94 13.18 -0.10
C ALA A 510 11.14 14.12 -0.11
N CYS A 511 10.93 15.43 -0.30
CA CYS A 511 12.00 16.43 -0.23
C CYS A 511 12.58 16.57 1.19
N THR A 512 11.73 16.49 2.22
CA THR A 512 12.16 16.59 3.62
C THR A 512 13.05 15.40 4.00
N ASP A 513 12.62 14.19 3.68
CA ASP A 513 13.38 12.98 3.95
C ASP A 513 14.61 12.86 3.04
N GLY A 514 14.50 13.34 1.80
CA GLY A 514 15.64 13.46 0.88
C GLY A 514 16.73 14.41 1.38
N LEU A 515 16.38 15.48 2.11
CA LEU A 515 17.37 16.34 2.77
C LEU A 515 18.00 15.65 3.98
N ALA A 516 17.19 14.98 4.81
CA ALA A 516 17.67 14.29 6.00
C ALA A 516 18.62 13.11 5.68
N LEU A 517 18.45 12.46 4.52
CA LEU A 517 19.36 11.41 4.06
C LEU A 517 20.70 11.94 3.55
N MET A 518 20.76 13.22 3.15
CA MET A 518 21.95 13.85 2.56
C MET A 518 22.69 14.76 3.56
N SER A 519 22.12 14.96 4.75
CA SER A 519 22.73 15.67 5.88
C SER A 519 23.48 14.71 6.80
#